data_AF-A0A852BF88-F1
#
_entry.id   AF-A0A852BF88-F1
#
_cell.length_a   1.000
_cell.length_b   1.000
_cell.length_c   1.000
_cell.angle_alpha   90.00
_cell.angle_beta   90.00
_cell.angle_gamma   90.00
#
_symmetry.space_group_name_H-M   'P 1'
#
loop_
_entity.id
_entity.type
_entity.pdbx_description
1 polymer ?
#
loop_
_entity_poly.entity_id
_entity_poly.type
_entity_poly.pdbx_seq_one_letter_code
_entity_poly.pdbx_strand_id
1 'polypeptide(L)'
;VNRAADFMAKLRLIYPHADALCEKDFERLFDCPETKQFLEWFCSTVGEENVLSTAEVEAYEALLAAGKPILEGGALEEALQMCCQVPQLPSSVVDEGPSQEALQEELQELMHHRDRQLWRYRKLLAWTNKLQQEQKHLEKEEKVVKQELRVAHMDLKEKIFKTRAVLSQVSKGAEQVSECPGNMGMGQLPTLLCQTDLAPYLEQEQQATDAFESFIQQVLPESAQAPDERDGSQEVTERRDTKKTSTPKNLGTDEDELLEDQDSFWKELGRIETAHICAQREVIVTAAKVEGACAALEWAQRTLEAVEDNQQAVEAELQSQAAVLQRQIHALHLDITQTLTQQLPPLLKAEARRFCLPILHRHLSLEVARLQNTASRQEEAAAWLLSQHSRLELLELQLKRERKELEQKAAWLEEIETVMRESQSRLQKQQNYFRDARLSQKGYPHKWINPKDLTAIRLWDMLMGKDEGKQPFRSYEAMAAKCSQLVQDKRALEAQLEAPMPQVSALESSIEVLYHQLYNSSNQLQLSSPEMSELMQQLIIMQDDLHQKLTELLSDLEMKRRSLEDPILQAERNLYVYFYCDEDRLREVVEELEKQAAASPR
;
A
#
# COMPACT_ATOMS: atom_id res chain seq x y z
N VAL A 1 -28.78 -21.46 -19.11
CA VAL A 1 -29.03 -22.44 -20.20
C VAL A 1 -27.67 -22.86 -20.71
N ASN A 2 -27.38 -24.16 -20.73
CA ASN A 2 -26.05 -24.66 -21.10
C ASN A 2 -25.87 -24.50 -22.62
N ARG A 3 -25.04 -23.54 -23.06
CA ARG A 3 -24.89 -23.20 -24.49
C ARG A 3 -24.41 -24.39 -25.33
N ALA A 4 -23.61 -25.26 -24.73
CA ALA A 4 -23.16 -26.50 -25.33
C ALA A 4 -24.31 -27.51 -25.52
N ALA A 5 -25.28 -27.57 -24.59
CA ALA A 5 -26.48 -28.40 -24.72
C ALA A 5 -27.35 -27.94 -25.90
N ASP A 6 -27.56 -26.63 -26.03
CA ASP A 6 -28.37 -26.04 -27.12
C ASP A 6 -27.72 -26.34 -28.48
N PHE A 7 -26.40 -26.19 -28.58
CA PHE A 7 -25.64 -26.56 -29.79
C PHE A 7 -25.78 -28.04 -30.14
N MET A 8 -25.62 -28.94 -29.16
CA MET A 8 -25.79 -30.38 -29.36
C MET A 8 -27.20 -30.76 -29.78
N ALA A 9 -28.23 -30.09 -29.23
CA ALA A 9 -29.62 -30.32 -29.63
C ALA A 9 -29.85 -29.96 -31.10
N LYS A 10 -29.30 -28.84 -31.57
CA LYS A 10 -29.39 -28.42 -32.98
C LYS A 10 -28.53 -29.31 -33.90
N LEU A 11 -27.35 -29.73 -33.45
CA LEU A 11 -26.47 -30.60 -34.23
C LEU A 11 -27.11 -31.98 -34.51
N ARG A 12 -27.89 -32.50 -33.56
CA ARG A 12 -28.65 -33.76 -33.73
C ARG A 12 -29.68 -33.71 -34.86
N LEU A 13 -30.18 -32.53 -35.22
CA LEU A 13 -31.14 -32.37 -36.32
C LEU A 13 -30.49 -32.59 -37.69
N ILE A 14 -29.19 -32.30 -37.84
CA ILE A 14 -28.51 -32.32 -39.16
C ILE A 14 -27.46 -33.43 -39.25
N TYR A 15 -26.82 -33.80 -38.14
CA TYR A 15 -25.68 -34.69 -38.16
C TYR A 15 -26.03 -36.10 -37.65
N PRO A 16 -26.02 -37.15 -38.51
CA PRO A 16 -26.47 -38.50 -38.16
C PRO A 16 -25.66 -39.20 -37.06
N HIS A 17 -24.44 -38.73 -36.79
CA HIS A 17 -23.57 -39.29 -35.74
C HIS A 17 -23.44 -38.36 -34.52
N ALA A 18 -24.32 -37.38 -34.38
CA ALA A 18 -24.31 -36.44 -33.26
C ALA A 18 -24.42 -37.13 -31.90
N ASP A 19 -25.08 -38.29 -31.82
CA ASP A 19 -25.23 -39.06 -30.59
C ASP A 19 -23.93 -39.74 -30.11
N ALA A 20 -22.90 -39.81 -30.96
CA ALA A 20 -21.57 -40.30 -30.57
C ALA A 20 -20.69 -39.21 -29.95
N LEU A 21 -21.13 -37.95 -29.95
CA LEU A 21 -20.37 -36.80 -29.49
C LEU A 21 -20.82 -36.36 -28.09
N CYS A 22 -19.89 -35.92 -27.24
CA CYS A 22 -20.20 -35.47 -25.88
C CYS A 22 -20.32 -33.94 -25.81
N GLU A 23 -21.36 -33.45 -25.13
CA GLU A 23 -21.60 -32.01 -24.90
C GLU A 23 -20.37 -31.28 -24.31
N LYS A 24 -19.64 -31.96 -23.43
CA LYS A 24 -18.47 -31.40 -22.74
C LYS A 24 -17.30 -31.09 -23.67
N ASP A 25 -17.22 -31.77 -24.81
CA ASP A 25 -16.13 -31.54 -25.77
C ASP A 25 -16.29 -30.18 -26.48
N PHE A 26 -17.52 -29.64 -26.51
CA PHE A 26 -17.84 -28.37 -27.17
C PHE A 26 -17.90 -27.16 -26.24
N GLU A 27 -17.90 -27.34 -24.91
CA GLU A 27 -17.88 -26.22 -23.96
C GLU A 27 -16.68 -25.30 -24.19
N ARG A 28 -15.49 -25.88 -24.44
CA ARG A 28 -14.25 -25.13 -24.71
C ARG A 28 -14.28 -24.30 -25.99
N LEU A 29 -15.12 -24.64 -26.95
CA LEU A 29 -15.23 -23.90 -28.21
C LEU A 29 -16.03 -22.61 -28.04
N PHE A 30 -16.91 -22.52 -27.04
CA PHE A 30 -17.60 -21.27 -26.71
C PHE A 30 -16.69 -20.24 -26.03
N ASP A 31 -15.55 -20.67 -25.50
CA ASP A 31 -14.56 -19.80 -24.85
C ASP A 31 -13.60 -19.13 -25.86
N CYS A 32 -13.52 -19.65 -27.09
CA CYS A 32 -12.70 -19.07 -28.17
C CYS A 32 -13.49 -18.00 -28.93
N PRO A 33 -13.07 -16.72 -28.93
CA PRO A 33 -13.85 -15.62 -29.51
C PRO A 33 -14.08 -15.76 -31.03
N GLU A 34 -13.18 -16.43 -31.76
CA GLU A 34 -13.29 -16.66 -33.20
C GLU A 34 -14.38 -17.67 -33.55
N THR A 35 -14.60 -18.70 -32.71
CA THR A 35 -15.59 -19.76 -32.97
C THR A 35 -16.93 -19.47 -32.31
N LYS A 36 -16.94 -18.64 -31.26
CA LYS A 36 -18.16 -18.22 -30.56
C LYS A 36 -19.19 -17.56 -31.48
N GLN A 37 -18.78 -16.67 -32.39
CA GLN A 37 -19.71 -15.98 -33.30
C GLN A 37 -20.43 -16.98 -34.23
N PHE A 38 -19.69 -17.96 -34.75
CA PHE A 38 -20.26 -19.01 -35.57
C PHE A 38 -21.20 -19.91 -34.77
N LEU A 39 -20.83 -20.31 -33.56
CA LEU A 39 -21.64 -21.18 -32.72
C LEU A 39 -22.94 -20.50 -32.27
N GLU A 40 -22.88 -19.21 -31.93
CA GLU A 40 -24.07 -18.42 -31.59
C GLU A 40 -25.00 -18.27 -32.80
N TRP A 41 -24.44 -17.98 -33.99
CA TRP A 41 -25.22 -17.95 -35.24
C TRP A 41 -25.86 -19.31 -35.58
N PHE A 42 -25.11 -20.41 -35.42
CA PHE A 42 -25.62 -21.75 -35.70
C PHE A 42 -26.80 -22.08 -34.78
N CYS A 43 -26.68 -21.79 -33.49
CA CYS A 43 -27.76 -22.05 -32.53
C CYS A 43 -29.00 -21.16 -32.76
N SER A 44 -28.83 -19.94 -33.28
CA SER A 44 -29.95 -19.03 -33.55
C SER A 44 -30.65 -19.27 -34.89
N THR A 45 -29.92 -19.78 -35.88
CA THR A 45 -30.40 -19.81 -37.27
C THR A 45 -30.80 -21.20 -37.71
N VAL A 46 -30.20 -22.25 -37.15
CA VAL A 46 -30.54 -23.63 -37.51
C VAL A 46 -31.72 -24.09 -36.66
N GLY A 47 -32.84 -24.42 -37.30
CA GLY A 47 -34.03 -24.97 -36.67
C GLY A 47 -34.72 -26.00 -37.55
N GLU A 48 -35.82 -26.57 -37.05
CA GLU A 48 -36.59 -27.60 -37.77
C GLU A 48 -37.16 -27.05 -39.09
N GLU A 49 -37.44 -25.74 -39.13
CA GLU A 49 -37.87 -24.98 -40.30
C GLU A 49 -36.83 -24.91 -41.44
N ASN A 50 -35.54 -25.08 -41.12
CA ASN A 50 -34.43 -24.96 -42.07
C ASN A 50 -33.80 -26.30 -42.45
N VAL A 51 -34.32 -27.41 -41.90
CA VAL A 51 -33.82 -28.77 -42.11
C VAL A 51 -34.94 -29.58 -42.72
N LEU A 52 -34.73 -30.04 -43.96
CA LEU A 52 -35.70 -30.88 -44.65
C LEU A 52 -35.94 -32.16 -43.85
N SER A 53 -37.20 -32.38 -43.48
CA SER A 53 -37.61 -33.60 -42.79
C SER A 53 -37.49 -34.80 -43.72
N THR A 54 -37.31 -36.01 -43.16
CA THR A 54 -37.24 -37.24 -43.96
C THR A 54 -38.50 -37.45 -44.80
N ALA A 55 -39.66 -37.03 -44.30
CA ALA A 55 -40.93 -37.10 -45.05
C ALA A 55 -40.96 -36.13 -46.25
N GLU A 56 -40.36 -34.94 -46.13
CA GLU A 56 -40.25 -33.99 -47.24
C GLU A 56 -39.26 -34.46 -48.30
N VAL A 57 -38.14 -35.07 -47.88
CA VAL A 57 -37.18 -35.69 -48.80
C VAL A 57 -37.84 -36.85 -49.56
N GLU A 58 -38.57 -37.72 -48.88
CA GLU A 58 -39.32 -38.82 -49.51
C GLU A 58 -40.42 -38.30 -50.45
N ALA A 59 -41.13 -37.23 -50.07
CA ALA A 59 -42.13 -36.59 -50.91
C ALA A 59 -41.50 -35.95 -52.17
N TYR A 60 -40.33 -35.34 -52.03
CA TYR A 60 -39.56 -34.78 -53.15
C TYR A 60 -39.05 -35.87 -54.09
N GLU A 61 -38.52 -36.98 -53.56
CA GLU A 61 -38.11 -38.13 -54.36
C GLU A 61 -39.30 -38.77 -55.09
N ALA A 62 -40.48 -38.84 -54.46
CA ALA A 62 -41.71 -39.30 -55.11
C ALA A 62 -42.18 -38.35 -56.23
N LEU A 63 -41.99 -37.04 -56.07
CA LEU A 63 -42.27 -36.03 -57.10
C LEU A 63 -41.31 -36.14 -58.29
N LEU A 64 -40.02 -36.38 -58.04
CA LEU A 64 -39.03 -36.67 -59.07
C LEU A 64 -39.37 -37.96 -59.83
N ALA A 65 -39.75 -39.02 -59.11
CA ALA A 65 -40.17 -40.29 -59.71
C ALA A 65 -41.46 -40.18 -60.54
N ALA A 66 -42.33 -39.21 -60.22
CA ALA A 66 -43.57 -38.95 -60.96
C ALA A 66 -43.35 -38.18 -62.29
N GLY A 67 -42.14 -37.71 -62.58
CA GLY A 67 -41.76 -37.13 -63.88
C GLY A 67 -42.44 -35.81 -64.23
N LYS A 68 -42.94 -35.07 -63.23
CA LYS A 68 -43.53 -33.74 -63.42
C LYS A 68 -42.44 -32.65 -63.38
N PRO A 69 -42.58 -31.54 -64.13
CA PRO A 69 -41.62 -30.44 -64.06
C PRO A 69 -41.67 -29.78 -62.68
N ILE A 70 -40.52 -29.73 -62.01
CA ILE A 70 -40.37 -29.01 -60.74
C ILE A 70 -40.14 -27.53 -61.08
N LEU A 71 -40.90 -26.66 -60.42
CA LEU A 71 -40.81 -25.22 -60.64
C LEU A 71 -39.59 -24.68 -59.89
N GLU A 72 -38.58 -24.23 -60.64
CA GLU A 72 -37.33 -23.70 -60.10
C GLU A 72 -37.07 -22.28 -60.65
N GLY A 73 -36.48 -21.41 -59.83
CA GLY A 73 -36.08 -20.05 -60.23
C GLY A 73 -37.25 -19.20 -60.74
N GLY A 74 -37.07 -18.54 -61.89
CA GLY A 74 -38.03 -17.57 -62.43
C GLY A 74 -39.44 -18.14 -62.68
N ALA A 75 -39.58 -19.44 -62.98
CA ALA A 75 -40.90 -20.07 -63.17
C ALA A 75 -41.66 -20.27 -61.85
N LEU A 76 -40.96 -20.41 -60.73
CA LEU A 76 -41.54 -20.44 -59.38
C LEU A 76 -41.95 -19.03 -58.95
N GLU A 77 -41.10 -18.05 -59.24
CA GLU A 77 -41.36 -16.63 -58.97
C GLU A 77 -42.61 -16.14 -59.71
N GLU A 78 -42.75 -16.45 -61.00
CA GLU A 78 -43.94 -16.14 -61.80
C GLU A 78 -45.20 -16.85 -61.28
N ALA A 79 -45.09 -18.10 -60.82
CA ALA A 79 -46.21 -18.84 -60.22
C ALA A 79 -46.65 -18.25 -58.87
N LEU A 80 -45.71 -17.83 -58.02
CA LEU A 80 -45.98 -17.16 -56.75
C LEU A 80 -46.59 -15.77 -56.98
N GLN A 81 -46.12 -15.03 -57.99
CA GLN A 81 -46.70 -13.75 -58.39
C GLN A 81 -48.13 -13.90 -58.92
N MET A 82 -48.44 -14.97 -59.67
CA MET A 82 -49.81 -15.28 -60.07
C MET A 82 -50.71 -15.67 -58.89
N CYS A 83 -50.19 -16.42 -57.90
CA CYS A 83 -50.96 -16.80 -56.70
C CYS A 83 -51.29 -15.60 -55.82
N CYS A 84 -50.42 -14.58 -55.75
CA CYS A 84 -50.67 -13.34 -55.01
C CYS A 84 -51.71 -12.43 -55.68
N GLN A 85 -52.12 -12.70 -56.93
CA GLN A 85 -53.07 -11.88 -57.69
C GLN A 85 -54.48 -12.47 -57.80
N VAL A 86 -54.78 -13.60 -57.16
CA VAL A 86 -56.15 -14.16 -57.11
C VAL A 86 -56.90 -13.58 -55.90
N PRO A 87 -57.97 -12.80 -56.09
CA PRO A 87 -58.85 -12.41 -55.00
C PRO A 87 -59.77 -13.59 -54.65
N GLN A 88 -59.77 -13.98 -53.37
CA GLN A 88 -60.74 -14.87 -52.69
C GLN A 88 -60.53 -16.39 -52.87
N LEU A 89 -59.71 -16.97 -51.99
CA LEU A 89 -60.07 -18.23 -51.33
C LEU A 89 -60.86 -17.90 -50.05
N PRO A 90 -61.82 -18.75 -49.62
CA PRO A 90 -62.44 -18.59 -48.31
C PRO A 90 -61.38 -18.80 -47.23
N SER A 91 -60.99 -17.73 -46.56
CA SER A 91 -60.10 -17.78 -45.41
C SER A 91 -60.79 -18.55 -44.28
N SER A 92 -60.34 -19.78 -44.04
CA SER A 92 -60.51 -20.43 -42.74
C SER A 92 -59.15 -20.69 -42.09
N VAL A 93 -58.27 -19.69 -42.11
CA VAL A 93 -57.31 -19.44 -41.03
C VAL A 93 -57.16 -17.93 -40.98
N VAL A 94 -57.75 -17.34 -39.95
CA VAL A 94 -57.46 -15.97 -39.55
C VAL A 94 -56.03 -15.99 -39.05
N ASP A 95 -55.09 -15.51 -39.85
CA ASP A 95 -53.81 -15.05 -39.33
C ASP A 95 -54.07 -13.64 -38.79
N GLU A 96 -54.54 -13.62 -37.54
CA GLU A 96 -54.72 -12.40 -36.77
C GLU A 96 -53.31 -11.85 -36.49
N GLY A 97 -52.89 -10.88 -37.30
CA GLY A 97 -51.79 -10.00 -36.92
C GLY A 97 -52.01 -9.49 -35.49
N PRO A 98 -50.93 -9.19 -34.74
CA PRO A 98 -51.01 -8.93 -33.31
C PRO A 98 -52.11 -7.91 -33.02
N SER A 99 -53.03 -8.30 -32.12
CA SER A 99 -54.19 -7.48 -31.78
C SER A 99 -53.75 -6.06 -31.39
N GLN A 100 -54.63 -5.07 -31.61
CA GLN A 100 -54.35 -3.68 -31.25
C GLN A 100 -53.93 -3.51 -29.78
N GLU A 101 -54.42 -4.39 -28.90
CA GLU A 101 -54.03 -4.46 -27.49
C GLU A 101 -52.58 -4.94 -27.30
N ALA A 102 -52.13 -5.95 -28.06
CA ALA A 102 -50.75 -6.45 -28.02
C ALA A 102 -49.72 -5.41 -28.49
N LEU A 103 -50.03 -4.64 -29.54
CA LEU A 103 -49.21 -3.52 -30.00
C LEU A 103 -49.15 -2.38 -28.97
N GLN A 104 -50.23 -2.17 -28.22
CA GLN A 104 -50.27 -1.17 -27.15
C GLN A 104 -49.45 -1.60 -25.92
N GLU A 105 -49.47 -2.89 -25.60
CA GLU A 105 -48.60 -3.49 -24.57
C GLU A 105 -47.12 -3.40 -24.98
N GLU A 106 -46.76 -3.77 -26.21
CA GLU A 106 -45.39 -3.65 -26.73
C GLU A 106 -44.89 -2.20 -26.68
N LEU A 107 -45.74 -1.22 -27.03
CA LEU A 107 -45.37 0.19 -26.99
C LEU A 107 -45.14 0.67 -25.55
N GLN A 108 -45.93 0.19 -24.58
CA GLN A 108 -45.70 0.46 -23.15
C GLN A 108 -44.42 -0.18 -22.64
N GLU A 109 -44.11 -1.42 -23.04
CA GLU A 109 -42.87 -2.10 -22.69
C GLU A 109 -41.64 -1.38 -23.26
N LEU A 110 -41.71 -0.93 -24.51
CA LEU A 110 -40.65 -0.14 -25.15
C LEU A 110 -40.46 1.22 -24.47
N MET A 111 -41.52 1.89 -24.06
CA MET A 111 -41.43 3.12 -23.27
C MET A 111 -40.76 2.89 -21.92
N HIS A 112 -41.14 1.82 -21.20
CA HIS A 112 -40.47 1.43 -19.95
C HIS A 112 -39.01 1.05 -20.16
N HIS A 113 -38.68 0.38 -21.27
CA HIS A 113 -37.31 0.06 -21.63
C HIS A 113 -36.49 1.33 -21.87
N ARG A 114 -37.01 2.29 -22.65
CA ARG A 114 -36.38 3.59 -22.90
C ARG A 114 -36.11 4.34 -21.60
N ASP A 115 -37.10 4.44 -20.72
CA ASP A 115 -36.97 5.17 -19.47
C ASP A 115 -35.93 4.51 -18.54
N ARG A 116 -35.85 3.18 -18.54
CA ARG A 116 -34.84 2.42 -17.80
C ARG A 116 -33.43 2.65 -18.37
N GLN A 117 -33.27 2.72 -19.70
CA GLN A 117 -32.00 3.06 -20.34
C GLN A 117 -31.57 4.50 -20.02
N LEU A 118 -32.52 5.44 -20.04
CA LEU A 118 -32.28 6.84 -19.74
C LEU A 118 -31.88 7.05 -18.27
N TRP A 119 -32.49 6.29 -17.35
CA TRP A 119 -32.07 6.23 -15.95
C TRP A 119 -30.66 5.67 -15.78
N ARG A 120 -30.32 4.57 -16.48
CA ARG A 120 -28.96 3.99 -16.46
C ARG A 120 -27.93 4.99 -16.99
N TYR A 121 -28.24 5.66 -18.09
CA TYR A 121 -27.37 6.70 -18.67
C TYR A 121 -27.15 7.86 -17.69
N ARG A 122 -28.22 8.40 -17.09
CA ARG A 122 -28.12 9.46 -16.06
C ARG A 122 -27.30 9.01 -14.86
N LYS A 123 -27.46 7.76 -14.43
CA LYS A 123 -26.66 7.18 -13.35
C LYS A 123 -25.20 7.13 -13.75
N LEU A 124 -24.85 6.55 -14.90
CA LEU A 124 -23.46 6.50 -15.40
C LEU A 124 -22.85 7.90 -15.49
N LEU A 125 -23.58 8.88 -16.02
CA LEU A 125 -23.12 10.28 -16.10
C LEU A 125 -22.79 10.86 -14.72
N ALA A 126 -23.62 10.59 -13.71
CA ALA A 126 -23.35 11.02 -12.33
C ALA A 126 -22.09 10.35 -11.74
N TRP A 127 -21.86 9.06 -12.05
CA TRP A 127 -20.65 8.34 -11.65
C TRP A 127 -19.40 8.89 -12.34
N THR A 128 -19.47 9.17 -13.64
CA THR A 128 -18.37 9.80 -14.39
C THR A 128 -18.01 11.17 -13.80
N ASN A 129 -19.01 12.00 -13.50
CA ASN A 129 -18.77 13.30 -12.87
C ASN A 129 -18.12 13.17 -11.49
N LYS A 130 -18.55 12.18 -10.69
CA LYS A 130 -17.96 11.90 -9.38
C LYS A 130 -16.50 11.44 -9.50
N LEU A 131 -16.22 10.49 -10.39
CA LEU A 131 -14.85 10.02 -10.69
C LEU A 131 -13.96 11.17 -11.16
N GLN A 132 -14.47 12.06 -12.01
CA GLN A 132 -13.70 13.20 -12.51
C GLN A 132 -13.43 14.25 -11.40
N GLN A 133 -14.33 14.39 -10.43
CA GLN A 133 -14.10 15.22 -9.24
C GLN A 133 -13.06 14.59 -8.30
N GLU A 134 -13.13 13.28 -8.08
CA GLU A 134 -12.14 12.52 -7.30
C GLU A 134 -10.76 12.58 -7.95
N GLN A 135 -10.66 12.43 -9.27
CA GLN A 135 -9.40 12.58 -10.00
C GLN A 135 -8.79 13.98 -9.80
N LYS A 136 -9.60 15.04 -9.93
CA LYS A 136 -9.14 16.42 -9.66
C LYS A 136 -8.72 16.65 -8.21
N HIS A 137 -9.31 15.93 -7.26
CA HIS A 137 -8.91 15.97 -5.86
C HIS A 137 -7.56 15.29 -5.66
N LEU A 138 -7.41 14.07 -6.19
CA LEU A 138 -6.17 13.30 -6.14
C LEU A 138 -5.01 14.05 -6.80
N GLU A 139 -5.23 14.71 -7.94
CA GLU A 139 -4.19 15.55 -8.57
C GLU A 139 -3.74 16.73 -7.69
N LYS A 140 -4.65 17.29 -6.87
CA LYS A 140 -4.29 18.34 -5.91
C LYS A 140 -3.50 17.77 -4.74
N GLU A 141 -3.94 16.64 -4.19
CA GLU A 141 -3.21 15.94 -3.12
C GLU A 141 -1.83 15.51 -3.57
N GLU A 142 -1.69 14.96 -4.77
CA GLU A 142 -0.40 14.57 -5.35
C GLU A 142 0.55 15.77 -5.46
N LYS A 143 0.04 16.95 -5.86
CA LYS A 143 0.84 18.18 -5.90
C LYS A 143 1.31 18.61 -4.51
N VAL A 144 0.45 18.50 -3.49
CA VAL A 144 0.79 18.79 -2.10
C VAL A 144 1.86 17.81 -1.60
N VAL A 145 1.64 16.51 -1.78
CA VAL A 145 2.59 15.45 -1.38
C VAL A 145 3.93 15.61 -2.09
N LYS A 146 3.94 15.92 -3.39
CA LYS A 146 5.18 16.21 -4.14
C LYS A 146 5.92 17.42 -3.57
N GLN A 147 5.20 18.44 -3.09
CA GLN A 147 5.81 19.61 -2.48
C GLN A 147 6.36 19.30 -1.08
N GLU A 148 5.61 18.57 -0.26
CA GLU A 148 6.06 18.10 1.06
C GLU A 148 7.30 17.20 0.94
N LEU A 149 7.32 16.29 -0.03
CA LEU A 149 8.47 15.44 -0.33
C LEU A 149 9.71 16.26 -0.70
N ARG A 150 9.55 17.32 -1.49
CA ARG A 150 10.67 18.24 -1.82
C ARG A 150 11.19 18.95 -0.58
N VAL A 151 10.30 19.42 0.31
CA VAL A 151 10.69 20.07 1.57
C VAL A 151 11.44 19.08 2.46
N ALA A 152 10.91 17.87 2.65
CA ALA A 152 11.56 16.80 3.42
C ALA A 152 12.92 16.43 2.84
N HIS A 153 13.05 16.37 1.51
CA HIS A 153 14.33 16.10 0.85
C HIS A 153 15.36 17.22 1.07
N MET A 154 14.93 18.48 1.12
CA MET A 154 15.81 19.61 1.46
C MET A 154 16.24 19.58 2.93
N ASP A 155 15.31 19.29 3.85
CA ASP A 155 15.63 19.13 5.28
C ASP A 155 16.60 17.97 5.51
N LEU A 156 16.42 16.84 4.82
CA LEU A 156 17.35 15.72 4.86
C LEU A 156 18.74 16.12 4.37
N LYS A 157 18.84 16.87 3.27
CA LYS A 157 20.12 17.39 2.77
C LYS A 157 20.79 18.32 3.77
N GLU A 158 20.03 19.19 4.42
CA GLU A 158 20.54 20.07 5.46
C GLU A 158 21.05 19.27 6.66
N LYS A 159 20.30 18.27 7.12
CA LYS A 159 20.71 17.35 8.19
C LYS A 159 21.99 16.61 7.81
N ILE A 160 22.08 16.05 6.60
CA ILE A 160 23.30 15.39 6.10
C ILE A 160 24.49 16.36 6.11
N PHE A 161 24.29 17.61 5.69
CA PHE A 161 25.34 18.63 5.71
C PHE A 161 25.78 18.95 7.14
N LYS A 162 24.85 19.14 8.08
CA LYS A 162 25.13 19.35 9.50
C LYS A 162 25.87 18.16 10.11
N THR A 163 25.42 16.94 9.87
CA THR A 163 26.09 15.72 10.37
C THR A 163 27.49 15.60 9.81
N ARG A 164 27.70 15.91 8.53
CA ARG A 164 29.04 15.91 7.91
C ARG A 164 29.94 16.99 8.50
N ALA A 165 29.40 18.16 8.81
CA ALA A 165 30.13 19.23 9.48
C ALA A 165 30.55 18.81 10.90
N VAL A 166 29.64 18.21 11.69
CA VAL A 166 29.94 17.67 13.02
C VAL A 166 30.98 16.56 12.94
N LEU A 167 30.84 15.60 12.02
CA LEU A 167 31.85 14.55 11.78
C LEU A 167 33.22 15.15 11.44
N SER A 168 33.28 16.21 10.64
CA SER A 168 34.54 16.91 10.33
C SER A 168 35.13 17.66 11.52
N GLN A 169 34.28 18.15 12.44
CA GLN A 169 34.74 18.77 13.69
C GLN A 169 35.25 17.71 14.67
N VAL A 170 34.57 16.57 14.78
CA VAL A 170 35.01 15.43 15.60
C VAL A 170 36.31 14.85 15.05
N SER A 171 36.45 14.71 13.72
CA SER A 171 37.71 14.25 13.13
C SER A 171 38.85 15.22 13.38
N LYS A 172 38.63 16.53 13.23
CA LYS A 172 39.61 17.56 13.59
C LYS A 172 39.94 17.59 15.07
N GLY A 173 38.95 17.37 15.94
CA GLY A 173 39.16 17.25 17.38
C GLY A 173 39.99 16.02 17.72
N ALA A 174 39.70 14.87 17.09
CA ALA A 174 40.48 13.64 17.24
C ALA A 174 41.92 13.79 16.71
N GLU A 175 42.12 14.49 15.60
CA GLU A 175 43.44 14.87 15.08
C GLU A 175 44.18 15.78 16.08
N GLN A 176 43.52 16.79 16.65
CA GLN A 176 44.11 17.67 17.69
C GLN A 176 44.45 16.92 19.00
N VAL A 177 43.64 15.93 19.40
CA VAL A 177 43.96 15.06 20.54
C VAL A 177 45.12 14.12 20.21
N SER A 178 45.21 13.64 18.96
CA SER A 178 46.34 12.84 18.47
C SER A 178 47.62 13.66 18.28
N GLU A 179 47.51 14.96 18.01
CA GLU A 179 48.62 15.89 17.76
C GLU A 179 49.07 16.67 19.00
N CYS A 180 48.46 16.48 20.17
CA CYS A 180 48.92 17.10 21.41
C CYS A 180 50.42 16.80 21.62
N PRO A 181 51.32 17.77 21.37
CA PRO A 181 52.75 17.54 21.52
C PRO A 181 52.98 17.39 23.02
N GLY A 182 53.77 16.40 23.41
CA GLY A 182 54.17 16.13 24.79
C GLY A 182 54.94 17.30 25.42
N ASN A 183 54.24 18.39 25.73
CA ASN A 183 54.79 19.58 26.34
C ASN A 183 53.72 20.38 27.10
N MET A 184 53.11 19.75 28.09
CA MET A 184 52.54 20.43 29.26
C MET A 184 53.13 19.74 30.48
N GLY A 185 53.70 20.55 31.38
CA GLY A 185 54.61 20.12 32.44
C GLY A 185 54.08 19.01 33.33
N MET A 186 55.03 18.20 33.81
CA MET A 186 55.02 17.29 34.96
C MET A 186 53.81 17.43 35.90
N GLY A 187 52.67 16.93 35.46
CA GLY A 187 51.46 16.66 36.21
C GLY A 187 50.78 15.54 35.44
N GLN A 188 50.87 14.32 35.97
CA GLN A 188 50.34 13.12 35.35
C GLN A 188 48.85 13.31 35.02
N LEU A 189 48.54 13.60 33.76
CA LEU A 189 47.21 13.32 33.23
C LEU A 189 47.07 11.80 33.23
N PRO A 190 46.03 11.24 33.87
CA PRO A 190 45.87 9.80 33.89
C PRO A 190 45.68 9.33 32.44
N THR A 191 46.63 8.55 31.94
CA THR A 191 46.64 8.08 30.55
C THR A 191 45.56 7.02 30.29
N LEU A 192 44.88 6.58 31.36
CA LEU A 192 43.83 5.57 31.36
C LEU A 192 42.64 6.08 32.18
N LEU A 193 41.43 5.83 31.69
CA LEU A 193 40.16 6.12 32.36
C LEU A 193 40.07 5.43 33.73
N CYS A 194 40.69 4.26 33.90
CA CYS A 194 40.77 3.56 35.19
C CYS A 194 41.59 4.30 36.27
N GLN A 195 42.36 5.31 35.88
CA GLN A 195 43.15 6.17 36.77
C GLN A 195 42.53 7.57 36.93
N THR A 196 41.47 7.89 36.17
CA THR A 196 40.69 9.11 36.33
C THR A 196 39.61 8.94 37.39
N ASP A 197 39.35 9.98 38.18
CA ASP A 197 38.18 10.01 39.06
C ASP A 197 36.91 10.21 38.22
N LEU A 198 36.02 9.20 38.25
CA LEU A 198 34.74 9.22 37.53
C LEU A 198 33.60 9.81 38.38
N ALA A 199 33.82 10.13 39.66
CA ALA A 199 32.82 10.76 40.52
C ALA A 199 32.14 12.00 39.90
N PRO A 200 32.85 12.99 39.32
CA PRO A 200 32.20 14.17 38.74
C PRO A 200 31.32 13.83 37.52
N TYR A 201 31.69 12.80 36.75
CA TYR A 201 30.89 12.32 35.63
C TYR A 201 29.61 11.63 36.11
N LEU A 202 29.71 10.78 37.14
CA LEU A 202 28.55 10.11 37.73
C LEU A 202 27.60 11.10 38.41
N GLU A 203 28.11 12.14 39.07
CA GLU A 203 27.28 13.24 39.59
C GLU A 203 26.53 13.97 38.48
N GLN A 204 27.16 14.20 37.33
CA GLN A 204 26.51 14.80 36.16
C GLN A 204 25.42 13.89 35.56
N GLU A 205 25.65 12.58 35.51
CA GLU A 205 24.63 11.62 35.08
C GLU A 205 23.46 11.52 36.08
N GLN A 206 23.74 11.62 37.38
CA GLN A 206 22.70 11.68 38.42
C GLN A 206 21.85 12.95 38.27
N GLN A 207 22.49 14.12 38.11
CA GLN A 207 21.76 15.38 37.87
C GLN A 207 20.89 15.33 36.62
N ALA A 208 21.36 14.67 35.54
CA ALA A 208 20.57 14.47 34.34
C ALA A 208 19.36 13.55 34.59
N THR A 209 19.52 12.55 35.46
CA THR A 209 18.44 11.64 35.87
C THR A 209 17.41 12.37 36.73
N ASP A 210 17.85 13.16 37.72
CA ASP A 210 16.97 13.96 38.57
C ASP A 210 16.18 15.00 37.73
N ALA A 211 16.83 15.62 36.74
CA ALA A 211 16.18 16.52 35.80
C ALA A 211 15.11 15.80 34.96
N PHE A 212 15.40 14.58 34.48
CA PHE A 212 14.44 13.75 33.77
C PHE A 212 13.26 13.34 34.65
N GLU A 213 13.49 12.92 35.89
CA GLU A 213 12.42 12.60 36.85
C GLU A 213 11.52 13.80 37.11
N SER A 214 12.10 15.00 37.28
CA SER A 214 11.33 16.23 37.44
C SER A 214 10.48 16.56 36.21
N PHE A 215 10.98 16.29 35.00
CA PHE A 215 10.24 16.45 33.75
C PHE A 215 9.07 15.47 33.66
N ILE A 216 9.29 14.20 34.01
CA ILE A 216 8.22 13.19 34.03
C ILE A 216 7.14 13.54 35.06
N GLN A 217 7.51 14.01 36.25
CA GLN A 217 6.56 14.47 37.27
C GLN A 217 5.71 15.67 36.81
N GLN A 218 6.26 16.57 35.98
CA GLN A 218 5.51 17.67 35.38
C GLN A 218 4.56 17.21 34.26
N VAL A 219 4.88 16.11 33.61
CA VAL A 219 4.14 15.59 32.45
C VAL A 219 3.06 14.59 32.85
N LEU A 220 3.26 13.85 33.94
CA LEU A 220 2.36 12.87 34.53
C LEU A 220 2.17 13.22 36.02
N PRO A 221 1.22 14.08 36.37
CA PRO A 221 1.03 14.49 37.76
C PRO A 221 0.61 13.34 38.70
N GLU A 222 0.28 12.14 38.19
CA GLU A 222 -0.35 11.10 39.01
C GLU A 222 0.19 9.66 38.89
N SER A 223 1.32 9.41 38.21
CA SER A 223 1.88 8.04 38.14
C SER A 223 2.86 7.68 39.27
N ALA A 224 3.10 8.58 40.23
CA ALA A 224 4.05 8.40 41.33
C ALA A 224 3.41 8.22 42.72
N GLN A 225 2.16 7.75 42.81
CA GLN A 225 1.66 7.12 44.04
C GLN A 225 1.67 5.60 43.88
N ALA A 226 2.84 5.02 44.13
CA ALA A 226 2.89 3.62 44.55
C ALA A 226 2.17 3.50 45.91
N PRO A 227 1.28 2.53 46.11
CA PRO A 227 0.63 2.34 47.40
C PRO A 227 1.69 1.82 48.38
N ASP A 228 2.12 2.68 49.30
CA ASP A 228 2.91 2.25 50.45
C ASP A 228 1.98 1.44 51.35
N GLU A 229 2.16 0.11 51.32
CA GLU A 229 1.54 -0.81 52.26
C GLU A 229 1.99 -0.47 53.68
N ARG A 230 1.19 0.31 54.41
CA ARG A 230 1.21 0.36 55.88
C ARG A 230 -0.19 0.34 56.45
N ASP A 231 -0.60 -0.88 56.75
CA ASP A 231 -1.30 -1.35 57.94
C ASP A 231 -1.78 -0.30 58.96
N GLY A 232 -3.06 -0.43 59.38
CA GLY A 232 -3.56 0.20 60.60
C GLY A 232 -5.00 0.72 60.57
N SER A 233 -5.97 -0.18 60.78
CA SER A 233 -7.23 -0.01 61.53
C SER A 233 -7.78 1.41 61.78
N GLN A 234 -9.03 1.70 61.38
CA GLN A 234 -10.23 1.49 62.21
C GLN A 234 -11.50 1.96 61.48
N GLU A 235 -12.60 1.24 61.73
CA GLU A 235 -13.97 1.48 61.31
C GLU A 235 -14.49 2.89 61.64
N VAL A 236 -15.52 3.34 60.91
CA VAL A 236 -16.87 3.69 61.43
C VAL A 236 -17.64 4.58 60.44
N THR A 237 -18.67 3.97 59.82
CA THR A 237 -20.02 4.47 59.49
C THR A 237 -20.27 5.96 59.17
N GLU A 238 -20.92 6.27 58.03
CA GLU A 238 -22.37 6.58 57.93
C GLU A 238 -22.74 7.26 56.58
N ARG A 239 -23.94 6.90 56.09
CA ARG A 239 -24.67 7.50 54.96
C ARG A 239 -25.00 8.98 55.18
N ARG A 240 -25.00 9.79 54.11
CA ARG A 240 -26.19 10.57 53.70
C ARG A 240 -26.04 11.32 52.36
N ASP A 241 -27.06 11.12 51.52
CA ASP A 241 -27.46 12.02 50.44
C ASP A 241 -27.79 13.44 50.95
N THR A 242 -27.33 14.47 50.24
CA THR A 242 -28.09 15.73 50.04
C THR A 242 -27.68 16.47 48.76
N LYS A 243 -28.52 16.33 47.73
CA LYS A 243 -29.09 17.37 46.85
C LYS A 243 -28.41 18.76 46.77
N LYS A 244 -27.85 19.05 45.58
CA LYS A 244 -27.85 20.31 44.78
C LYS A 244 -27.83 21.65 45.52
N THR A 245 -26.81 22.47 45.26
CA THR A 245 -26.99 23.88 44.92
C THR A 245 -25.84 24.36 44.01
N SER A 246 -26.23 24.90 42.86
CA SER A 246 -25.41 25.58 41.86
C SER A 246 -24.89 26.94 42.37
N THR A 247 -23.62 27.26 42.13
CA THR A 247 -23.14 28.49 41.46
C THR A 247 -21.60 28.46 41.28
N PRO A 248 -21.08 29.15 40.24
CA PRO A 248 -19.83 28.76 39.58
C PRO A 248 -18.61 29.38 40.27
N LYS A 249 -17.54 28.60 40.36
CA LYS A 249 -16.19 29.12 40.62
C LYS A 249 -15.24 28.67 39.51
N ASN A 250 -14.56 29.69 39.02
CA ASN A 250 -13.52 29.70 38.02
C ASN A 250 -12.40 28.67 38.23
N LEU A 251 -11.88 28.22 37.09
CA LEU A 251 -10.46 27.98 36.78
C LEU A 251 -9.64 27.19 37.81
N GLY A 252 -9.39 25.92 37.48
CA GLY A 252 -8.27 25.15 38.00
C GLY A 252 -8.61 23.68 38.17
N THR A 253 -8.15 22.87 37.20
CA THR A 253 -7.68 21.46 37.34
C THR A 253 -8.48 20.52 38.24
N ASP A 254 -9.07 19.49 37.65
CA ASP A 254 -9.12 18.14 38.22
C ASP A 254 -9.17 17.12 37.06
N GLU A 255 -8.12 16.30 36.95
CA GLU A 255 -7.94 15.30 35.89
C GLU A 255 -8.77 14.01 36.16
N ASP A 256 -9.35 13.89 37.36
CA ASP A 256 -10.22 12.79 37.77
C ASP A 256 -11.63 12.89 37.13
N GLU A 257 -12.02 14.05 36.61
CA GLU A 257 -13.24 14.23 35.78
C GLU A 257 -13.06 13.77 34.32
N LEU A 258 -11.82 13.54 33.83
CA LEU A 258 -11.57 13.35 32.40
C LEU A 258 -11.90 11.94 31.86
N LEU A 259 -11.86 10.90 32.71
CA LEU A 259 -12.32 9.56 32.32
C LEU A 259 -13.85 9.44 32.39
N GLU A 260 -14.52 10.19 33.26
CA GLU A 260 -15.99 10.34 33.22
C GLU A 260 -16.44 11.16 32.00
N ASP A 261 -15.57 12.01 31.44
CA ASP A 261 -15.90 12.98 30.40
C ASP A 261 -16.10 12.40 28.99
N GLN A 262 -15.47 11.27 28.66
CA GLN A 262 -15.67 10.68 27.34
C GLN A 262 -17.10 10.12 27.21
N ASP A 263 -17.56 9.43 28.25
CA ASP A 263 -18.94 8.97 28.38
C ASP A 263 -19.92 10.13 28.57
N SER A 264 -19.50 11.22 29.23
CA SER A 264 -20.31 12.43 29.40
C SER A 264 -20.55 13.13 28.05
N PHE A 265 -19.52 13.24 27.21
CA PHE A 265 -19.60 13.89 25.89
C PHE A 265 -20.57 13.16 24.96
N TRP A 266 -20.47 11.84 24.83
CA TRP A 266 -21.38 11.07 23.97
C TRP A 266 -22.82 11.11 24.47
N LYS A 267 -23.03 11.12 25.79
CA LYS A 267 -24.36 11.30 26.39
C LYS A 267 -24.93 12.69 26.08
N GLU A 268 -24.12 13.74 26.19
CA GLU A 268 -24.53 15.11 25.90
C GLU A 268 -24.78 15.35 24.41
N LEU A 269 -23.95 14.77 23.54
CA LEU A 269 -24.15 14.80 22.10
C LEU A 269 -25.47 14.12 21.70
N GLY A 270 -25.79 12.97 22.31
CA GLY A 270 -27.07 12.31 22.12
C GLY A 270 -28.26 13.14 22.60
N ARG A 271 -28.10 13.90 23.69
CA ARG A 271 -29.12 14.87 24.15
C ARG A 271 -29.31 16.01 23.15
N ILE A 272 -28.23 16.54 22.58
CA ILE A 272 -28.28 17.59 21.56
C ILE A 272 -28.96 17.07 20.28
N GLU A 273 -28.61 15.87 19.81
CA GLU A 273 -29.22 15.25 18.64
C GLU A 273 -30.74 15.07 18.83
N THR A 274 -31.15 14.51 19.97
CA THR A 274 -32.57 14.31 20.29
C THR A 274 -33.33 15.61 20.46
N ALA A 275 -32.75 16.63 21.12
CA ALA A 275 -33.33 17.95 21.24
C ALA A 275 -33.52 18.63 19.88
N HIS A 276 -32.53 18.53 18.99
CA HIS A 276 -32.62 19.08 17.64
C HIS A 276 -33.71 18.39 16.82
N ILE A 277 -33.81 17.06 16.87
CA ILE A 277 -34.89 16.30 16.21
C ILE A 277 -36.27 16.76 16.71
N CYS A 278 -36.43 16.91 18.02
CA CYS A 278 -37.71 17.35 18.60
C CYS A 278 -38.06 18.78 18.16
N ALA A 279 -37.12 19.71 18.25
CA ALA A 279 -37.33 21.10 17.84
C ALA A 279 -37.69 21.21 16.35
N GLN A 280 -36.95 20.53 15.47
CA GLN A 280 -37.24 20.54 14.03
C GLN A 280 -38.60 19.91 13.70
N ARG A 281 -38.97 18.83 14.38
CA ARG A 281 -40.30 18.22 14.23
C ARG A 281 -41.40 19.20 14.62
N GLU A 282 -41.23 19.92 15.73
CA GLU A 282 -42.19 20.93 16.18
C GLU A 282 -42.30 22.10 15.18
N VAL A 283 -41.18 22.57 14.63
CA VAL A 283 -41.17 23.62 13.60
C VAL A 283 -41.95 23.16 12.36
N ILE A 284 -41.72 21.95 11.86
CA ILE A 284 -42.42 21.44 10.66
C ILE A 284 -43.93 21.31 10.92
N VAL A 285 -44.31 20.74 12.07
CA VAL A 285 -45.74 20.56 12.42
C VAL A 285 -46.43 21.89 12.63
N THR A 286 -45.77 22.86 13.26
CA THR A 286 -46.34 24.19 13.50
C THR A 286 -46.44 24.99 12.19
N ALA A 287 -45.43 24.94 11.33
CA ALA A 287 -45.46 25.58 10.01
C ALA A 287 -46.62 25.04 9.16
N ALA A 288 -46.78 23.72 9.09
CA ALA A 288 -47.89 23.09 8.35
C ALA A 288 -49.27 23.49 8.91
N LYS A 289 -49.41 23.62 10.24
CA LYS A 289 -50.65 24.10 10.87
C LYS A 289 -50.94 25.57 10.53
N VAL A 290 -49.92 26.41 10.49
CA VAL A 290 -50.05 27.83 10.14
C VAL A 290 -50.45 27.97 8.68
N GLU A 291 -49.76 27.28 7.76
CA GLU A 291 -50.11 27.26 6.33
C GLU A 291 -51.53 26.73 6.10
N GLY A 292 -51.91 25.65 6.80
CA GLY A 292 -53.27 25.12 6.75
C GLY A 292 -54.33 26.11 7.25
N ALA A 293 -54.05 26.84 8.33
CA ALA A 293 -54.93 27.89 8.83
C ALA A 293 -55.05 29.08 7.87
N CYS A 294 -53.95 29.49 7.22
CA CYS A 294 -53.97 30.51 6.18
C CYS A 294 -54.81 30.08 4.97
N ALA A 295 -54.61 28.86 4.46
CA ALA A 295 -55.40 28.33 3.35
C ALA A 295 -56.90 28.21 3.70
N ALA A 296 -57.23 27.82 4.93
CA ALA A 296 -58.61 27.78 5.42
C ALA A 296 -59.24 29.18 5.48
N LEU A 297 -58.49 30.19 5.94
CA LEU A 297 -58.93 31.59 5.94
C LEU A 297 -59.17 32.11 4.53
N GLU A 298 -58.24 31.87 3.60
CA GLU A 298 -58.40 32.26 2.20
C GLU A 298 -59.60 31.57 1.54
N TRP A 299 -59.81 30.28 1.81
CA TRP A 299 -60.97 29.56 1.30
C TRP A 299 -62.27 30.15 1.87
N ALA A 300 -62.33 30.38 3.18
CA ALA A 300 -63.50 30.98 3.82
C ALA A 300 -63.83 32.37 3.25
N GLN A 301 -62.81 33.19 2.94
CA GLN A 301 -62.99 34.49 2.29
C GLN A 301 -63.58 34.33 0.88
N ARG A 302 -62.99 33.48 0.03
CA ARG A 302 -63.51 33.23 -1.33
C ARG A 302 -64.93 32.68 -1.33
N THR A 303 -65.24 31.78 -0.39
CA THR A 303 -66.58 31.19 -0.28
C THR A 303 -67.60 32.20 0.24
N LEU A 304 -67.22 33.10 1.15
CA LEU A 304 -68.09 34.18 1.60
C LEU A 304 -68.47 35.10 0.44
N GLU A 305 -67.50 35.53 -0.37
CA GLU A 305 -67.72 36.33 -1.57
C GLU A 305 -68.66 35.61 -2.57
N ALA A 306 -68.45 34.32 -2.83
CA ALA A 306 -69.29 33.55 -3.73
C ALA A 306 -70.73 33.32 -3.21
N VAL A 307 -70.92 33.23 -1.89
CA VAL A 307 -72.24 33.09 -1.26
C VAL A 307 -73.03 34.39 -1.31
N GLU A 308 -72.36 35.54 -1.19
CA GLU A 308 -72.98 36.86 -1.39
C GLU A 308 -73.54 37.03 -2.81
N ASP A 309 -72.90 36.42 -3.81
CA ASP A 309 -73.33 36.46 -5.22
C ASP A 309 -74.47 35.47 -5.55
N ASN A 310 -74.41 34.19 -5.13
CA ASN A 310 -75.43 33.19 -5.46
C ASN A 310 -75.49 31.98 -4.50
N GLN A 311 -76.09 32.21 -3.33
CA GLN A 311 -76.15 31.27 -2.20
C GLN A 311 -76.66 29.85 -2.53
N GLN A 312 -77.71 29.72 -3.35
CA GLN A 312 -78.37 28.44 -3.63
C GLN A 312 -77.58 27.53 -4.57
N ALA A 313 -76.76 28.11 -5.45
CA ALA A 313 -75.89 27.35 -6.34
C ALA A 313 -74.67 26.78 -5.59
N VAL A 314 -74.07 27.58 -4.71
CA VAL A 314 -72.89 27.19 -3.92
C VAL A 314 -73.23 26.05 -2.95
N GLU A 315 -74.39 26.09 -2.28
CA GLU A 315 -74.81 25.01 -1.37
C GLU A 315 -75.04 23.68 -2.10
N ALA A 316 -75.64 23.71 -3.29
CA ALA A 316 -75.87 22.50 -4.10
C ALA A 316 -74.55 21.88 -4.59
N GLU A 317 -73.58 22.71 -4.98
CA GLU A 317 -72.25 22.24 -5.40
C GLU A 317 -71.48 21.62 -4.22
N LEU A 318 -71.45 22.29 -3.07
CA LEU A 318 -70.83 21.76 -1.84
C LEU A 318 -71.46 20.45 -1.39
N GLN A 319 -72.80 20.32 -1.45
CA GLN A 319 -73.50 19.09 -1.11
C GLN A 319 -73.16 17.95 -2.08
N SER A 320 -73.05 18.24 -3.38
CA SER A 320 -72.66 17.23 -4.38
C SER A 320 -71.22 16.75 -4.24
N GLN A 321 -70.30 17.63 -3.79
CA GLN A 321 -68.89 17.31 -3.62
C GLN A 321 -68.51 16.78 -2.22
N ALA A 322 -69.39 16.92 -1.21
CA ALA A 322 -69.10 16.58 0.18
C ALA A 322 -68.55 15.16 0.38
N ALA A 323 -69.13 14.16 -0.29
CA ALA A 323 -68.69 12.77 -0.20
C ALA A 323 -67.29 12.54 -0.82
N VAL A 324 -66.96 13.29 -1.89
CA VAL A 324 -65.65 13.22 -2.56
C VAL A 324 -64.60 13.87 -1.66
N LEU A 325 -64.87 15.06 -1.13
CA LEU A 325 -64.00 15.78 -0.21
C LEU A 325 -63.74 14.98 1.08
N GLN A 326 -64.75 14.30 1.64
CA GLN A 326 -64.56 13.44 2.80
C GLN A 326 -63.60 12.27 2.53
N ARG A 327 -63.67 11.62 1.36
CA ARG A 327 -62.73 10.55 0.99
C ARG A 327 -61.30 11.10 0.81
N GLN A 328 -61.17 12.25 0.16
CA GLN A 328 -59.87 12.92 -0.01
C GLN A 328 -59.26 13.32 1.33
N ILE A 329 -60.05 13.85 2.26
CA ILE A 329 -59.60 14.16 3.63
C ILE A 329 -59.09 12.91 4.34
N HIS A 330 -59.77 11.76 4.21
CA HIS A 330 -59.30 10.51 4.81
C HIS A 330 -57.98 10.03 4.19
N ALA A 331 -57.85 10.09 2.86
CA ALA A 331 -56.61 9.74 2.16
C ALA A 331 -55.44 10.64 2.61
N LEU A 332 -55.67 11.96 2.65
CA LEU A 332 -54.67 12.93 3.10
C LEU A 332 -54.27 12.72 4.57
N HIS A 333 -55.19 12.39 5.46
CA HIS A 333 -54.84 12.06 6.85
C HIS A 333 -53.93 10.83 6.91
N LEU A 334 -54.20 9.81 6.09
CA LEU A 334 -53.39 8.60 6.03
C LEU A 334 -51.98 8.92 5.54
N ASP A 335 -51.86 9.71 4.46
CA ASP A 335 -50.58 10.19 3.94
C ASP A 335 -49.81 11.00 4.98
N ILE A 336 -50.46 11.96 5.66
CA ILE A 336 -49.85 12.77 6.73
C ILE A 336 -49.33 11.87 7.86
N THR A 337 -50.11 10.88 8.30
CA THR A 337 -49.66 9.95 9.35
C THR A 337 -48.48 9.10 8.88
N GLN A 338 -48.47 8.65 7.63
CA GLN A 338 -47.37 7.89 7.06
C GLN A 338 -46.09 8.75 6.95
N THR A 339 -46.21 10.00 6.50
CA THR A 339 -45.08 10.92 6.42
C THR A 339 -44.52 11.22 7.81
N LEU A 340 -45.36 11.50 8.81
CA LEU A 340 -44.90 11.81 10.18
C LEU A 340 -44.26 10.63 10.90
N THR A 341 -44.67 9.39 10.59
CA THR A 341 -44.21 8.18 11.31
C THR A 341 -43.09 7.45 10.59
N GLN A 342 -43.07 7.42 9.26
CA GLN A 342 -42.11 6.62 8.48
C GLN A 342 -41.06 7.48 7.77
N GLN A 343 -41.46 8.58 7.13
CA GLN A 343 -40.57 9.34 6.25
C GLN A 343 -39.79 10.43 6.98
N LEU A 344 -40.46 11.16 7.89
CA LEU A 344 -39.87 12.30 8.58
C LEU A 344 -38.81 11.92 9.63
N PRO A 345 -38.98 10.88 10.48
CA PRO A 345 -37.98 10.53 11.49
C PRO A 345 -36.57 10.21 10.96
N PRO A 346 -36.37 9.43 9.88
CA PRO A 346 -35.03 9.17 9.36
C PRO A 346 -34.38 10.43 8.76
N LEU A 347 -35.15 11.31 8.14
CA LEU A 347 -34.65 12.59 7.60
C LEU A 347 -34.20 13.52 8.73
N LEU A 348 -34.99 13.64 9.80
CA LEU A 348 -34.62 14.44 10.97
C LEU A 348 -33.38 13.89 11.67
N LYS A 349 -33.23 12.56 11.76
CA LYS A 349 -32.01 11.93 12.29
C LYS A 349 -30.78 12.25 11.42
N ALA A 350 -30.92 12.19 10.09
CA ALA A 350 -29.82 12.53 9.18
C ALA A 350 -29.39 14.00 9.33
N GLU A 351 -30.37 14.90 9.43
CA GLU A 351 -30.10 16.33 9.60
C GLU A 351 -29.49 16.65 10.98
N ALA A 352 -30.00 16.03 12.05
CA ALA A 352 -29.45 16.20 13.40
C ALA A 352 -28.00 15.70 13.50
N ARG A 353 -27.67 14.59 12.83
CA ARG A 353 -26.28 14.12 12.72
C ARG A 353 -25.42 15.14 11.98
N ARG A 354 -25.92 15.71 10.87
CA ARG A 354 -25.23 16.75 10.12
C ARG A 354 -24.96 17.99 10.97
N PHE A 355 -25.94 18.39 11.80
CA PHE A 355 -25.80 19.46 12.77
C PHE A 355 -24.76 19.16 13.85
N CYS A 356 -24.60 17.91 14.26
CA CYS A 356 -23.61 17.48 15.25
C CYS A 356 -22.18 17.32 14.69
N LEU A 357 -22.01 17.23 13.37
CA LEU A 357 -20.68 17.04 12.74
C LEU A 357 -19.63 18.08 13.15
N PRO A 358 -19.91 19.39 13.21
CA PRO A 358 -18.90 20.38 13.62
C PRO A 358 -18.47 20.22 15.08
N ILE A 359 -19.38 19.79 15.97
CA ILE A 359 -19.08 19.53 17.39
C ILE A 359 -18.14 18.33 17.50
N LEU A 360 -18.47 17.25 16.80
CA LEU A 360 -17.63 16.05 16.69
C LEU A 360 -16.25 16.37 16.12
N HIS A 361 -16.20 17.14 15.04
CA HIS A 361 -14.94 17.53 14.43
C HIS A 361 -14.07 18.30 15.41
N ARG A 362 -14.62 19.28 16.13
CA ARG A 362 -13.88 20.04 17.13
C ARG A 362 -13.37 19.17 18.28
N HIS A 363 -14.19 18.23 18.77
CA HIS A 363 -13.77 17.29 19.82
C HIS A 363 -12.62 16.40 19.34
N LEU A 364 -12.73 15.82 18.14
CA LEU A 364 -11.66 15.02 17.54
C LEU A 364 -10.39 15.85 17.32
N SER A 365 -10.50 17.11 16.89
CA SER A 365 -9.33 17.98 16.74
C SER A 365 -8.64 18.26 18.08
N LEU A 366 -9.39 18.42 19.16
CA LEU A 366 -8.83 18.59 20.51
C LEU A 366 -8.12 17.31 20.97
N GLU A 367 -8.72 16.14 20.75
CA GLU A 367 -8.09 14.85 21.06
C GLU A 367 -6.81 14.63 20.24
N VAL A 368 -6.82 14.96 18.94
CA VAL A 368 -5.60 14.91 18.11
C VAL A 368 -4.52 15.86 18.66
N ALA A 369 -4.88 17.08 19.06
CA ALA A 369 -3.92 18.02 19.64
C ALA A 369 -3.34 17.52 20.98
N ARG A 370 -4.18 16.91 21.83
CA ARG A 370 -3.74 16.26 23.08
C ARG A 370 -2.76 15.12 22.78
N LEU A 371 -3.12 14.22 21.87
CA LEU A 371 -2.27 13.10 21.46
C LEU A 371 -0.94 13.57 20.86
N GLN A 372 -0.96 14.62 20.04
CA GLN A 372 0.27 15.23 19.50
C GLN A 372 1.16 15.80 20.60
N ASN A 373 0.59 16.46 21.60
CA ASN A 373 1.35 16.97 22.74
C ASN A 373 1.96 15.82 23.57
N THR A 374 1.21 14.74 23.78
CA THR A 374 1.76 13.55 24.45
C THR A 374 2.87 12.89 23.64
N ALA A 375 2.71 12.80 22.31
CA ALA A 375 3.72 12.24 21.42
C ALA A 375 5.00 13.09 21.44
N SER A 376 4.90 14.42 21.39
CA SER A 376 6.07 15.30 21.45
C SER A 376 6.81 15.17 22.78
N ARG A 377 6.07 15.08 23.90
CA ARG A 377 6.68 14.84 25.22
C ARG A 377 7.34 13.47 25.33
N GLN A 378 6.76 12.44 24.71
CA GLN A 378 7.38 11.10 24.64
C GLN A 378 8.66 11.11 23.80
N GLU A 379 8.68 11.83 22.67
CA GLU A 379 9.89 12.00 21.85
C GLU A 379 11.00 12.72 22.61
N GLU A 380 10.66 13.77 23.36
CA GLU A 380 11.60 14.45 24.24
C GLU A 380 12.14 13.48 25.30
N ALA A 381 11.28 12.77 26.02
CA ALA A 381 11.69 11.77 27.01
C ALA A 381 12.62 10.70 26.41
N ALA A 382 12.28 10.20 25.22
CA ALA A 382 13.09 9.22 24.51
C ALA A 382 14.47 9.80 24.13
N ALA A 383 14.53 11.05 23.67
CA ALA A 383 15.77 11.72 23.32
C ALA A 383 16.69 11.88 24.55
N TRP A 384 16.13 12.24 25.72
CA TRP A 384 16.86 12.30 26.99
C TRP A 384 17.46 10.94 27.35
N LEU A 385 16.63 9.88 27.34
CA LEU A 385 17.07 8.52 27.67
C LEU A 385 18.12 7.98 26.69
N LEU A 386 17.95 8.21 25.39
CA LEU A 386 18.92 7.83 24.36
C LEU A 386 20.25 8.58 24.52
N SER A 387 20.20 9.88 24.84
CA SER A 387 21.40 10.67 25.12
C SER A 387 22.12 10.15 26.36
N GLN A 388 21.40 9.81 27.42
CA GLN A 388 22.00 9.22 28.62
C GLN A 388 22.62 7.85 28.32
N HIS A 389 21.87 6.98 27.64
CA HIS A 389 22.31 5.65 27.28
C HIS A 389 23.58 5.65 26.42
N SER A 390 23.63 6.48 25.37
CA SER A 390 24.80 6.60 24.49
C SER A 390 26.05 7.09 25.22
N ARG A 391 25.92 8.03 26.17
CA ARG A 391 27.05 8.49 27.00
C ARG A 391 27.59 7.35 27.87
N LEU A 392 26.70 6.58 28.51
CA LEU A 392 27.07 5.43 29.32
C LEU A 392 27.69 4.30 28.49
N GLU A 393 27.17 4.04 27.29
CA GLU A 393 27.71 3.02 26.37
C GLU A 393 29.13 3.38 25.91
N LEU A 394 29.39 4.66 25.59
CA LEU A 394 30.73 5.14 25.24
C LEU A 394 31.72 4.95 26.41
N LEU A 395 31.29 5.24 27.64
CA LEU A 395 32.11 5.00 28.84
C LEU A 395 32.44 3.51 28.99
N GLU A 396 31.44 2.65 28.84
CA GLU A 396 31.62 1.20 28.93
C GLU A 396 32.57 0.66 27.85
N LEU A 397 32.43 1.13 26.60
CA LEU A 397 33.31 0.73 25.50
C LEU A 397 34.76 1.13 25.76
N GLN A 398 35.00 2.34 26.26
CA GLN A 398 36.34 2.80 26.62
C GLN A 398 36.95 1.95 27.74
N LEU A 399 36.17 1.64 28.79
CA LEU A 399 36.62 0.76 29.88
C LEU A 399 36.93 -0.66 29.40
N LYS A 400 36.11 -1.22 28.49
CA LYS A 400 36.35 -2.54 27.88
C LYS A 400 37.63 -2.55 27.05
N ARG A 401 37.90 -1.49 26.29
CA ARG A 401 39.14 -1.34 25.52
C ARG A 401 40.34 -1.31 26.44
N GLU A 402 40.32 -0.47 27.48
CA GLU A 402 41.42 -0.35 28.43
C GLU A 402 41.69 -1.65 29.17
N ARG A 403 40.65 -2.39 29.55
CA ARG A 403 40.80 -3.72 30.14
C ARG A 403 41.61 -4.64 29.22
N LYS A 404 41.26 -4.72 27.93
CA LYS A 404 41.99 -5.55 26.97
C LYS A 404 43.45 -5.12 26.81
N GLU A 405 43.72 -3.81 26.78
CA GLU A 405 45.08 -3.29 26.70
C GLU A 405 45.91 -3.63 27.96
N LEU A 406 45.29 -3.57 29.14
CA LEU A 406 45.92 -3.94 30.40
C LEU A 406 46.16 -5.45 30.52
N GLU A 407 45.20 -6.28 30.10
CA GLU A 407 45.35 -7.74 30.03
C GLU A 407 46.51 -8.15 29.12
N GLN A 408 46.64 -7.50 27.95
CA GLN A 408 47.77 -7.71 27.06
C GLN A 408 49.10 -7.32 27.70
N LYS A 409 49.17 -6.15 28.36
CA LYS A 409 50.38 -5.71 29.08
C LYS A 409 50.75 -6.67 30.21
N ALA A 410 49.76 -7.19 30.94
CA ALA A 410 49.98 -8.19 31.98
C ALA A 410 50.57 -9.48 31.41
N ALA A 411 50.03 -9.99 30.30
CA ALA A 411 50.57 -11.17 29.62
C ALA A 411 52.03 -10.98 29.18
N TRP A 412 52.38 -9.81 28.63
CA TRP A 412 53.78 -9.49 28.29
C TRP A 412 54.70 -9.46 29.52
N LEU A 413 54.23 -8.94 30.65
CA LEU A 413 55.00 -8.90 31.89
C LEU A 413 55.22 -10.30 32.47
N GLU A 414 54.20 -11.16 32.42
CA GLU A 414 54.33 -12.57 32.81
C GLU A 414 55.36 -13.30 31.93
N GLU A 415 55.36 -13.08 30.61
CA GLU A 415 56.35 -13.65 29.71
C GLU A 415 57.77 -13.18 30.06
N ILE A 416 57.97 -11.88 30.29
CA ILE A 416 59.27 -11.33 30.72
C ILE A 416 59.70 -11.94 32.06
N GLU A 417 58.79 -12.06 33.03
CA GLU A 417 59.08 -12.65 34.32
C GLU A 417 59.53 -14.12 34.17
N THR A 418 58.86 -14.91 33.32
CA THR A 418 59.26 -16.30 33.07
C THR A 418 60.65 -16.39 32.45
N VAL A 419 60.96 -15.57 31.43
CA VAL A 419 62.29 -15.51 30.80
C VAL A 419 63.36 -15.09 31.81
N MET A 420 63.09 -14.09 32.65
CA MET A 420 64.00 -13.66 33.71
C MET A 420 64.23 -14.78 34.73
N ARG A 421 63.18 -15.47 35.18
CA ARG A 421 63.27 -16.59 36.13
C ARG A 421 64.06 -17.76 35.55
N GLU A 422 63.85 -18.09 34.28
CA GLU A 422 64.65 -19.09 33.56
C GLU A 422 66.12 -18.68 33.49
N SER A 423 66.41 -17.43 33.13
CA SER A 423 67.78 -16.91 33.08
C SER A 423 68.46 -16.96 34.45
N GLN A 424 67.74 -16.60 35.51
CA GLN A 424 68.20 -16.69 36.89
C GLN A 424 68.49 -18.14 37.29
N SER A 425 67.60 -19.07 36.95
CA SER A 425 67.80 -20.50 37.24
C SER A 425 69.01 -21.07 36.50
N ARG A 426 69.27 -20.64 35.25
CA ARG A 426 70.46 -21.00 34.48
C ARG A 426 71.74 -20.46 35.13
N LEU A 427 71.71 -19.19 35.55
CA LEU A 427 72.81 -18.54 36.28
C LEU A 427 73.09 -19.25 37.60
N GLN A 428 72.05 -19.62 38.34
CA GLN A 428 72.17 -20.33 39.61
C GLN A 428 72.70 -21.76 39.43
N LYS A 429 72.25 -22.49 38.39
CA LYS A 429 72.83 -23.79 38.01
C LYS A 429 74.32 -23.67 37.66
N GLN A 430 74.69 -22.63 36.90
CA GLN A 430 76.08 -22.36 36.56
C GLN A 430 76.91 -22.03 37.80
N GLN A 431 76.38 -21.23 38.72
CA GLN A 431 77.04 -20.90 39.98
C GLN A 431 77.20 -22.12 40.89
N ASN A 432 76.19 -22.99 40.98
CA ASN A 432 76.25 -24.25 41.73
C ASN A 432 77.27 -25.21 41.10
N TYR A 433 77.28 -25.35 39.77
CA TYR A 433 78.31 -26.12 39.06
C TYR A 433 79.73 -25.64 39.41
N PHE A 434 79.97 -24.33 39.43
CA PHE A 434 81.28 -23.79 39.85
C PHE A 434 81.56 -23.95 41.35
N ARG A 435 80.53 -23.97 42.21
CA ARG A 435 80.66 -24.21 43.64
C ARG A 435 80.98 -25.69 43.93
N ASP A 436 80.31 -26.62 43.27
CA ASP A 436 80.53 -28.06 43.36
C ASP A 436 81.88 -28.46 42.75
N ALA A 437 82.31 -27.81 41.67
CA ALA A 437 83.65 -27.97 41.12
C ALA A 437 84.77 -27.45 42.06
N ARG A 438 84.46 -26.49 42.95
CA ARG A 438 85.40 -26.02 43.99
C ARG A 438 85.41 -26.93 45.23
N LEU A 439 84.28 -27.57 45.57
CA LEU A 439 84.14 -28.46 46.73
C LEU A 439 84.54 -29.92 46.43
N SER A 440 84.43 -30.36 45.18
CA SER A 440 84.93 -31.65 44.68
C SER A 440 86.44 -31.62 44.45
N GLN A 441 87.20 -31.27 45.48
CA GLN A 441 88.66 -31.31 45.48
C GLN A 441 89.19 -32.73 45.80
N LYS A 442 88.50 -33.77 45.34
CA LYS A 442 88.95 -35.17 45.40
C LYS A 442 88.79 -35.85 44.05
N GLY A 443 89.93 -35.95 43.35
CA GLY A 443 90.27 -37.13 42.56
C GLY A 443 89.68 -37.25 41.16
N TYR A 444 89.86 -36.25 40.28
CA TYR A 444 89.96 -36.50 38.83
C TYR A 444 91.01 -35.59 38.17
N PRO A 445 91.77 -36.07 37.17
CA PRO A 445 92.90 -35.35 36.60
C PRO A 445 92.42 -34.43 35.48
N HIS A 446 91.91 -33.25 35.83
CA HIS A 446 91.68 -32.18 34.85
C HIS A 446 92.51 -30.94 35.18
N LYS A 447 93.26 -30.56 34.14
CA LYS A 447 94.31 -29.56 34.10
C LYS A 447 93.71 -28.17 34.32
N TRP A 448 94.01 -27.60 35.48
CA TRP A 448 94.09 -26.15 35.59
C TRP A 448 95.36 -25.72 34.86
N ILE A 449 95.28 -24.61 34.11
CA ILE A 449 96.41 -24.02 33.41
C ILE A 449 97.47 -23.68 34.46
N ASN A 450 98.49 -24.52 34.53
CA ASN A 450 99.68 -24.31 35.35
C ASN A 450 100.53 -23.26 34.59
N PRO A 451 101.18 -22.28 35.23
CA PRO A 451 102.08 -21.32 34.56
C PRO A 451 103.29 -21.95 33.81
N LYS A 452 103.36 -23.28 33.70
CA LYS A 452 104.32 -24.04 32.88
C LYS A 452 103.64 -24.93 31.82
N ASP A 453 102.36 -24.70 31.51
CA ASP A 453 101.63 -25.55 30.56
C ASP A 453 102.03 -25.25 29.10
N LEU A 454 102.39 -26.31 28.36
CA LEU A 454 102.78 -26.28 26.94
C LEU A 454 101.57 -26.09 25.99
N THR A 455 100.44 -25.62 26.52
CA THR A 455 99.20 -25.39 25.77
C THR A 455 99.35 -24.30 24.71
N ALA A 456 100.16 -23.27 24.99
CA ALA A 456 100.49 -22.25 24.00
C ALA A 456 101.27 -22.85 22.80
N ILE A 457 102.16 -23.80 23.05
CA ILE A 457 102.96 -24.48 22.01
C ILE A 457 102.08 -25.43 21.19
N ARG A 458 101.18 -26.19 21.83
CA ARG A 458 100.22 -27.05 21.12
C ARG A 458 99.18 -26.28 20.29
N LEU A 459 98.75 -25.11 20.74
CA LEU A 459 97.91 -24.21 19.94
C LEU A 459 98.70 -23.64 18.76
N TRP A 460 99.99 -23.35 18.96
CA TRP A 460 100.90 -22.94 17.90
C TRP A 460 101.08 -24.04 16.85
N ASP A 461 101.27 -25.30 17.26
CA ASP A 461 101.40 -26.45 16.35
C ASP A 461 100.08 -26.78 15.61
N MET A 462 98.92 -26.57 16.24
CA MET A 462 97.60 -26.68 15.61
C MET A 462 97.32 -25.55 14.60
N LEU A 463 97.73 -24.32 14.90
CA LEU A 463 97.58 -23.18 13.99
C LEU A 463 98.58 -23.24 12.84
N MET A 464 99.74 -23.87 13.04
CA MET A 464 100.82 -24.02 12.05
C MET A 464 100.73 -25.32 11.23
N GLY A 465 99.65 -26.08 11.37
CA GLY A 465 99.26 -27.13 10.43
C GLY A 465 100.22 -28.32 10.37
N LYS A 466 100.72 -28.81 11.51
CA LYS A 466 101.52 -30.05 11.56
C LYS A 466 100.87 -31.10 12.45
N ASP A 467 99.76 -31.67 11.97
CA ASP A 467 99.29 -32.99 12.40
C ASP A 467 98.48 -33.65 11.28
N GLU A 468 99.00 -34.73 10.69
CA GLU A 468 98.35 -35.53 9.62
C GLU A 468 97.34 -36.56 10.17
N GLY A 469 96.88 -36.40 11.41
CA GLY A 469 95.95 -37.32 12.05
C GLY A 469 94.51 -36.80 12.09
N LYS A 470 93.64 -37.36 11.23
CA LYS A 470 92.15 -37.36 11.27
C LYS A 470 91.52 -36.44 12.32
N GLN A 471 91.04 -35.27 11.87
CA GLN A 471 90.30 -34.33 12.72
C GLN A 471 89.02 -34.98 13.30
N PRO A 472 88.80 -34.94 14.64
CA PRO A 472 87.58 -35.45 15.26
C PRO A 472 86.41 -34.45 15.23
N PHE A 473 86.61 -33.25 14.71
CA PHE A 473 85.57 -32.24 14.57
C PHE A 473 85.02 -32.27 13.15
N ARG A 474 83.68 -32.26 13.00
CA ARG A 474 83.03 -31.98 11.71
C ARG A 474 83.73 -30.74 11.14
N SER A 475 84.36 -30.87 9.97
CA SER A 475 85.20 -29.80 9.44
C SER A 475 84.40 -28.50 9.38
N TYR A 476 85.08 -27.36 9.54
CA TYR A 476 84.46 -26.05 9.40
C TYR A 476 83.69 -25.93 8.08
N GLU A 477 84.16 -26.62 7.02
CA GLU A 477 83.45 -26.75 5.75
C GLU A 477 82.11 -27.50 5.86
N ALA A 478 82.03 -28.57 6.65
CA ALA A 478 80.76 -29.30 6.83
C ALA A 478 79.72 -28.47 7.62
N MET A 479 80.15 -27.67 8.58
CA MET A 479 79.26 -26.72 9.27
C MET A 479 78.90 -25.52 8.39
N ALA A 480 79.87 -24.97 7.63
CA ALA A 480 79.63 -23.91 6.68
C ALA A 480 78.67 -24.36 5.56
N ALA A 481 78.79 -25.60 5.09
CA ALA A 481 77.89 -26.20 4.12
C ALA A 481 76.47 -26.34 4.67
N LYS A 482 76.31 -26.80 5.92
CA LYS A 482 74.99 -26.86 6.57
C LYS A 482 74.39 -25.48 6.82
N CYS A 483 75.18 -24.49 7.23
CA CYS A 483 74.70 -23.13 7.40
C CYS A 483 74.30 -22.52 6.05
N SER A 484 75.07 -22.79 4.99
CA SER A 484 74.74 -22.36 3.62
C SER A 484 73.46 -23.01 3.11
N GLN A 485 73.27 -24.30 3.39
CA GLN A 485 72.02 -25.02 3.09
C GLN A 485 70.84 -24.39 3.82
N LEU A 486 70.98 -24.11 5.12
CA LEU A 486 69.91 -23.50 5.93
C LEU A 486 69.55 -22.08 5.46
N VAL A 487 70.55 -21.32 5.00
CA VAL A 487 70.33 -20.00 4.40
C VAL A 487 69.63 -20.11 3.04
N GLN A 488 69.93 -21.14 2.25
CA GLN A 488 69.23 -21.42 1.00
C GLN A 488 67.79 -21.88 1.25
N ASP A 489 67.57 -22.76 2.22
CA ASP A 489 66.24 -23.24 2.61
C ASP A 489 65.39 -22.09 3.17
N LYS A 490 65.99 -21.21 3.98
CA LYS A 490 65.33 -19.98 4.45
C LYS A 490 64.92 -19.09 3.28
N ARG A 491 65.83 -18.84 2.32
CA ARG A 491 65.49 -18.04 1.12
C ARG A 491 64.42 -18.70 0.27
N ALA A 492 64.42 -20.03 0.15
CA ALA A 492 63.40 -20.77 -0.59
C ALA A 492 62.03 -20.68 0.09
N LEU A 493 61.97 -20.75 1.42
CA LEU A 493 60.74 -20.55 2.20
C LEU A 493 60.26 -19.11 2.16
N GLU A 494 61.15 -18.11 2.28
CA GLU A 494 60.81 -16.69 2.11
C GLU A 494 60.25 -16.42 0.71
N ALA A 495 60.86 -17.00 -0.34
CA ALA A 495 60.34 -16.89 -1.71
C ALA A 495 58.99 -17.62 -1.91
N GLN A 496 58.72 -18.72 -1.19
CA GLN A 496 57.40 -19.37 -1.20
C GLN A 496 56.34 -18.58 -0.42
N LEU A 497 56.74 -17.82 0.60
CA LEU A 497 55.85 -16.96 1.39
C LEU A 497 55.53 -15.65 0.66
N GLU A 498 56.52 -15.08 -0.05
CA GLU A 498 56.33 -13.90 -0.90
C GLU A 498 55.66 -14.23 -2.24
N ALA A 499 55.67 -15.50 -2.66
CA ALA A 499 54.93 -15.92 -3.84
C ALA A 499 53.42 -15.73 -3.59
N PRO A 500 52.71 -14.96 -4.43
CA PRO A 500 51.29 -14.75 -4.26
C PRO A 500 50.57 -16.09 -4.33
N MET A 501 49.92 -16.46 -3.21
CA MET A 501 49.14 -17.68 -3.10
C MET A 501 48.02 -17.64 -4.15
N PRO A 502 48.02 -18.52 -5.17
CA PRO A 502 47.05 -18.45 -6.27
C PRO A 502 45.60 -18.62 -5.81
N GLN A 503 45.39 -19.22 -4.63
CA GLN A 503 44.09 -19.35 -3.98
C GLN A 503 43.54 -18.02 -3.49
N VAL A 504 44.40 -17.09 -3.03
CA VAL A 504 43.98 -15.76 -2.57
C VAL A 504 43.59 -14.89 -3.76
N SER A 505 44.40 -14.89 -4.82
CA SER A 505 44.05 -14.16 -6.05
C SER A 505 42.80 -14.74 -6.74
N ALA A 506 42.59 -16.06 -6.68
CA ALA A 506 41.35 -16.68 -7.13
C ALA A 506 40.15 -16.23 -6.27
N LEU A 507 40.32 -16.17 -4.95
CA LEU A 507 39.27 -15.71 -4.03
C LEU A 507 38.95 -14.22 -4.24
N GLU A 508 39.96 -13.36 -4.36
CA GLU A 508 39.83 -11.93 -4.67
C GLU A 508 39.09 -11.74 -5.99
N SER A 509 39.45 -12.47 -7.04
CA SER A 509 38.74 -12.42 -8.33
C SER A 509 37.29 -12.87 -8.20
N SER A 510 36.99 -13.87 -7.37
CA SER A 510 35.62 -14.34 -7.16
C SER A 510 34.78 -13.33 -6.35
N ILE A 511 35.41 -12.65 -5.39
CA ILE A 511 34.79 -11.59 -4.59
C ILE A 511 34.54 -10.37 -5.48
N GLU A 512 35.46 -9.99 -6.36
CA GLU A 512 35.25 -8.92 -7.34
C GLU A 512 34.11 -9.24 -8.31
N VAL A 513 34.02 -10.48 -8.80
CA VAL A 513 32.91 -10.91 -9.67
C VAL A 513 31.57 -10.82 -8.93
N LEU A 514 31.50 -11.29 -7.68
CA LEU A 514 30.29 -11.19 -6.85
C LEU A 514 29.94 -9.73 -6.52
N TYR A 515 30.94 -8.90 -6.26
CA TYR A 515 30.77 -7.47 -6.01
C TYR A 515 30.18 -6.77 -7.24
N HIS A 516 30.67 -7.06 -8.44
CA HIS A 516 30.12 -6.54 -9.69
C HIS A 516 28.73 -7.09 -10.06
N GLN A 517 28.34 -8.25 -9.54
CA GLN A 517 26.98 -8.79 -9.71
C GLN A 517 25.96 -8.20 -8.74
N LEU A 518 26.39 -7.82 -7.53
CA LEU A 518 25.53 -7.25 -6.50
C LEU A 518 25.43 -5.72 -6.59
N TYR A 519 26.42 -5.07 -7.18
CA TYR A 519 26.49 -3.62 -7.30
C TYR A 519 26.59 -3.18 -8.77
N ASN A 520 25.73 -2.24 -9.14
CA ASN A 520 25.82 -1.57 -10.44
C ASN A 520 27.06 -0.69 -10.57
N SER A 521 27.34 -0.22 -11.79
CA SER A 521 28.42 0.76 -12.09
C SER A 521 28.34 2.06 -11.27
N SER A 522 27.24 2.30 -10.57
CA SER A 522 27.00 3.41 -9.65
C SER A 522 27.15 3.05 -8.15
N ASN A 523 27.66 1.86 -7.80
CA ASN A 523 27.79 1.33 -6.43
C ASN A 523 26.45 1.28 -5.65
N GLN A 524 25.34 1.01 -6.34
CA GLN A 524 24.03 0.76 -5.71
C GLN A 524 23.71 -0.73 -5.70
N LEU A 525 23.21 -1.23 -4.56
CA LEU A 525 22.87 -2.63 -4.33
C LEU A 525 21.67 -3.03 -5.22
N GLN A 526 21.88 -3.95 -6.16
CA GLN A 526 20.81 -4.52 -6.99
C GLN A 526 20.15 -5.69 -6.26
N LEU A 527 18.98 -5.44 -5.68
CA LEU A 527 18.16 -6.45 -5.01
C LEU A 527 17.24 -7.22 -5.97
N SER A 528 17.23 -6.85 -7.26
CA SER A 528 16.36 -7.42 -8.30
C SER A 528 17.20 -7.89 -9.48
N SER A 529 16.93 -9.11 -9.97
CA SER A 529 17.68 -9.69 -11.08
C SER A 529 17.58 -8.83 -12.35
N PRO A 530 18.60 -8.85 -13.23
CA PRO A 530 18.56 -8.11 -14.50
C PRO A 530 17.30 -8.45 -15.32
N GLU A 531 16.91 -9.73 -15.33
CA GLU A 531 15.71 -10.24 -15.99
C GLU A 531 14.42 -9.58 -15.48
N MET A 532 14.29 -9.38 -14.16
CA MET A 532 13.14 -8.69 -13.58
C MET A 532 13.12 -7.20 -13.92
N SER A 533 14.29 -6.57 -14.03
CA SER A 533 14.40 -5.17 -14.43
C SER A 533 14.07 -4.96 -15.91
N GLU A 534 14.45 -5.91 -16.78
CA GLU A 534 14.08 -5.93 -18.20
C GLU A 534 12.57 -6.14 -18.38
N LEU A 535 11.96 -7.07 -17.63
CA LEU A 535 10.51 -7.29 -17.65
C LEU A 535 9.75 -6.04 -17.16
N MET A 536 10.24 -5.37 -16.12
CA MET A 536 9.64 -4.11 -15.66
C MET A 536 9.78 -3.00 -16.70
N GLN A 537 10.93 -2.88 -17.36
CA GLN A 537 11.10 -1.91 -18.46
C GLN A 537 10.21 -2.22 -19.65
N GLN A 538 10.06 -3.49 -20.03
CA GLN A 538 9.13 -3.90 -21.08
C GLN A 538 7.68 -3.58 -20.71
N LEU A 539 7.30 -3.78 -19.45
CA LEU A 539 5.96 -3.44 -18.96
C LEU A 539 5.70 -1.92 -19.04
N ILE A 540 6.70 -1.10 -18.67
CA ILE A 540 6.62 0.37 -18.76
C ILE A 540 6.49 0.80 -20.22
N ILE A 541 7.30 0.26 -21.13
CA ILE A 541 7.22 0.56 -22.57
C ILE A 541 5.85 0.19 -23.14
N MET A 542 5.31 -0.97 -22.75
CA MET A 542 3.99 -1.42 -23.20
C MET A 542 2.86 -0.55 -22.63
N GLN A 543 3.00 -0.10 -21.37
CA GLN A 543 2.06 0.83 -20.75
C GLN A 543 2.08 2.20 -21.44
N ASP A 544 3.27 2.69 -21.81
CA ASP A 544 3.42 3.96 -22.53
C ASP A 544 2.86 3.86 -23.96
N ASP A 545 3.06 2.74 -24.66
CA ASP A 545 2.46 2.47 -25.98
C ASP A 545 0.92 2.44 -25.90
N LEU A 546 0.36 1.78 -24.89
CA LEU A 546 -1.09 1.76 -24.67
C LEU A 546 -1.62 3.17 -24.39
N HIS A 547 -0.92 3.96 -23.57
CA HIS A 547 -1.32 5.32 -23.25
C HIS A 547 -1.28 6.22 -24.48
N GLN A 548 -0.24 6.08 -25.31
CA GLN A 548 -0.11 6.80 -26.57
C GLN A 548 -1.27 6.45 -27.53
N LYS A 549 -1.57 5.16 -27.72
CA LYS A 549 -2.69 4.72 -28.57
C LYS A 549 -4.04 5.21 -28.08
N LEU A 550 -4.28 5.20 -26.77
CA LEU A 550 -5.50 5.76 -26.18
C LEU A 550 -5.61 7.27 -26.42
N THR A 551 -4.50 7.99 -26.34
CA THR A 551 -4.44 9.42 -26.59
C THR A 551 -4.69 9.74 -28.06
N GLU A 552 -4.11 8.97 -28.98
CA GLU A 552 -4.36 9.08 -30.42
C GLU A 552 -5.83 8.81 -30.75
N LEU A 553 -6.41 7.76 -30.18
CA LEU A 553 -7.82 7.41 -30.40
C LEU A 553 -8.76 8.48 -29.84
N LEU A 554 -8.44 9.07 -28.67
CA LEU A 554 -9.17 10.22 -28.14
C LEU A 554 -9.06 11.43 -29.08
N SER A 555 -7.87 11.71 -29.60
CA SER A 555 -7.67 12.82 -30.54
C SER A 555 -8.45 12.61 -31.85
N ASP A 556 -8.50 11.38 -32.37
CA ASP A 556 -9.29 11.01 -33.54
C ASP A 556 -10.79 11.15 -33.27
N LEU A 557 -11.26 10.74 -32.10
CA LEU A 557 -12.65 10.93 -31.71
C LEU A 557 -13.01 12.41 -31.55
N GLU A 558 -12.11 13.23 -31.02
CA GLU A 558 -12.29 14.68 -30.95
C GLU A 558 -12.34 15.30 -32.35
N MET A 559 -11.46 14.89 -33.26
CA MET A 559 -11.49 15.35 -34.65
C MET A 559 -12.79 14.94 -35.35
N LYS A 560 -13.23 13.69 -35.19
CA LYS A 560 -14.52 13.20 -35.71
C LYS A 560 -15.71 13.92 -35.10
N ARG A 561 -15.63 14.27 -33.81
CA ARG A 561 -16.65 15.08 -33.15
C ARG A 561 -16.70 16.50 -33.73
N ARG A 562 -15.54 17.13 -33.97
CA ARG A 562 -15.47 18.45 -34.62
C ARG A 562 -15.95 18.40 -36.06
N SER A 563 -15.67 17.34 -36.82
CA SER A 563 -16.22 17.21 -38.18
C SER A 563 -17.75 17.03 -38.19
N LEU A 564 -18.32 16.46 -37.13
CA LEU A 564 -19.77 16.35 -36.94
C LEU A 564 -20.43 17.66 -36.48
N GLU A 565 -19.68 18.74 -36.24
CA GLU A 565 -20.26 20.07 -36.08
C GLU A 565 -20.73 20.66 -37.42
N ASP A 566 -20.26 20.10 -38.55
CA ASP A 566 -20.80 20.43 -39.88
C ASP A 566 -22.24 19.88 -39.99
N PRO A 567 -23.24 20.74 -40.23
CA PRO A 567 -24.64 20.32 -40.34
C PRO A 567 -24.88 19.28 -41.44
N ILE A 568 -24.05 19.23 -42.49
CA ILE A 568 -24.18 18.28 -43.60
C ILE A 568 -23.78 16.87 -43.15
N LEU A 569 -22.60 16.72 -42.53
CA LEU A 569 -22.10 15.44 -42.03
C LEU A 569 -22.94 14.91 -40.86
N GLN A 570 -23.49 15.82 -40.04
CA GLN A 570 -24.44 15.49 -38.97
C GLN A 570 -25.75 14.91 -39.56
N ALA A 571 -26.26 15.49 -40.66
CA ALA A 571 -27.44 15.00 -41.35
C ALA A 571 -27.20 13.63 -42.01
N GLU A 572 -26.07 13.44 -42.68
CA GLU A 572 -25.67 12.13 -43.24
C GLU A 572 -25.55 11.05 -42.16
N ARG A 573 -24.92 11.36 -41.03
CA ARG A 573 -24.84 10.43 -39.88
C ARG A 573 -26.23 10.09 -39.36
N ASN A 574 -27.12 11.07 -39.22
CA ASN A 574 -28.47 10.82 -38.72
C ASN A 574 -29.27 9.94 -39.69
N LEU A 575 -29.16 10.17 -41.01
CA LEU A 575 -29.74 9.29 -42.03
C LEU A 575 -29.17 7.86 -41.93
N TYR A 576 -27.86 7.72 -41.76
CA TYR A 576 -27.22 6.42 -41.55
C TYR A 576 -27.73 5.72 -40.27
N VAL A 577 -27.92 6.46 -39.17
CA VAL A 577 -28.48 5.92 -37.93
C VAL A 577 -29.94 5.52 -38.12
N TYR A 578 -30.76 6.35 -38.77
CA TYR A 578 -32.17 6.04 -39.05
C TYR A 578 -32.31 4.83 -39.97
N PHE A 579 -31.42 4.66 -40.95
CA PHE A 579 -31.38 3.48 -41.81
C PHE A 579 -31.27 2.15 -41.05
N TYR A 580 -30.56 2.11 -39.93
CA TYR A 580 -30.45 0.89 -39.11
C TYR A 580 -31.39 0.84 -37.91
N CYS A 581 -31.85 1.99 -37.41
CA CYS A 581 -32.55 2.07 -36.13
C CYS A 581 -34.03 2.48 -36.23
N ASP A 582 -34.45 3.15 -37.32
CA ASP A 582 -35.79 3.73 -37.44
C ASP A 582 -36.17 4.05 -38.90
N GLU A 583 -36.79 3.07 -39.57
CA GLU A 583 -37.12 3.14 -40.99
C GLU A 583 -38.23 4.16 -41.31
N ASP A 584 -39.18 4.35 -40.39
CA ASP A 584 -40.28 5.30 -40.58
C ASP A 584 -39.79 6.75 -40.47
N ARG A 585 -38.89 7.04 -39.52
CA ARG A 585 -38.22 8.35 -39.47
C ARG A 585 -37.33 8.62 -40.67
N LEU A 586 -36.67 7.58 -41.20
CA LEU A 586 -35.90 7.72 -42.43
C LEU A 586 -36.83 8.10 -43.59
N ARG A 587 -37.97 7.43 -43.73
CA ARG A 587 -38.97 7.69 -44.77
C ARG A 587 -39.49 9.12 -44.71
N GLU A 588 -39.88 9.59 -43.53
CA GLU A 588 -40.34 10.98 -43.34
C GLU A 588 -39.28 12.01 -43.73
N VAL A 589 -38.04 11.84 -43.27
CA VAL A 589 -36.95 12.79 -43.55
C VAL A 589 -36.58 12.80 -45.05
N VAL A 590 -36.58 11.64 -45.70
CA VAL A 590 -36.33 11.53 -47.16
C VAL A 590 -37.47 12.18 -47.95
N GLU A 591 -38.73 11.95 -47.59
CA GLU A 591 -39.88 12.60 -48.23
C GLU A 591 -39.85 14.13 -48.06
N GLU A 592 -39.43 14.63 -46.90
CA GLU A 592 -39.26 16.07 -46.65
C GLU A 592 -38.16 16.67 -47.53
N LEU A 593 -37.04 15.95 -47.69
CA LEU A 593 -35.92 16.35 -48.56
C LEU A 593 -36.29 16.30 -50.04
N GLU A 594 -37.06 15.30 -50.49
CA GLU A 594 -37.58 15.21 -51.85
C GLU A 594 -38.56 16.35 -52.16
N LYS A 595 -39.43 16.70 -51.21
CA LYS A 595 -40.32 17.87 -51.31
C LYS A 595 -39.53 19.17 -51.40
N GLN A 596 -38.46 19.33 -50.62
CA GLN A 596 -37.59 20.51 -50.67
C GLN A 596 -36.78 20.59 -51.97
N ALA A 597 -36.29 19.47 -52.49
CA ALA A 597 -35.59 19.40 -53.77
C ALA A 597 -36.51 19.67 -54.97
N ALA A 598 -37.78 19.23 -54.91
CA ALA A 598 -38.81 19.54 -55.90
C ALA A 598 -39.28 21.01 -55.84
N ALA A 599 -39.14 21.67 -54.68
CA ALA A 599 -39.52 23.07 -54.46
C ALA A 599 -38.40 24.09 -54.78
N SER A 600 -37.15 23.66 -54.95
CA SER A 600 -36.05 24.53 -55.36
C SER A 600 -35.97 24.62 -56.88
N PRO A 601 -36.22 25.80 -57.51
CA PRO A 601 -36.04 25.95 -58.95
C PRO A 601 -34.54 25.96 -59.29
N ARG A 602 -34.20 25.39 -60.46
CA ARG A 602 -32.89 25.56 -61.10
C ARG A 602 -32.56 27.02 -61.37
#